data_AF-A0A9X6UIM5-F1
#
_entry.id   AF-A0A9X6UIM5-F1
#
_cell.length_a   1.000
_cell.length_b   1.000
_cell.length_c   1.000
_cell.angle_alpha   90.00
_cell.angle_beta   90.00
_cell.angle_gamma   90.00
#
_symmetry.space_group_name_H-M   'P 1'
#
loop_
_entity.id
_entity.type
_entity.pdbx_description
1 polymer ?
#
loop_
_entity_poly.entity_id
_entity_poly.type
_entity_poly.pdbx_seq_one_letter_code
_entity_poly.pdbx_strand_id
1 'polypeptide(L)'
;MKNHTRDSKGQLLQTNKKWSHLKQKQRETISNWLREAYIEKIKVHKRRLKPREHEAILESVMSKIYDREIWIPNYEVEKYYKEKVNKWYNRHVSLEEKNDKEDQI
;
A
#
# COMPACT_ATOMS: atom_id res chain seq x y z
N MET A 1 16.31 -19.77 -16.05
CA MET A 1 16.63 -19.37 -14.66
C MET A 1 15.55 -19.90 -13.73
N LYS A 2 15.91 -20.33 -12.51
CA LYS A 2 14.97 -20.85 -11.51
C LYS A 2 14.27 -19.67 -10.82
N ASN A 3 12.95 -19.60 -10.88
CA ASN A 3 12.14 -18.52 -10.31
C ASN A 3 11.49 -18.90 -8.96
N HIS A 4 12.17 -19.77 -8.21
CA HIS A 4 11.69 -20.29 -6.94
C HIS A 4 12.84 -20.46 -5.94
N THR A 5 12.57 -20.20 -4.67
CA THR A 5 13.46 -20.44 -3.53
C THR A 5 12.69 -21.21 -2.47
N ARG A 6 13.36 -22.04 -1.66
CA ARG A 6 12.72 -22.68 -0.50
C ARG A 6 12.81 -21.73 0.69
N ASP A 7 11.70 -21.55 1.40
CA ASP A 7 11.73 -20.86 2.68
C ASP A 7 12.33 -21.75 3.79
N SER A 8 12.47 -21.20 4.99
CA SER A 8 12.94 -21.92 6.19
C SER A 8 12.01 -23.05 6.65
N LYS A 9 10.78 -23.10 6.15
CA LYS A 9 9.77 -24.15 6.41
C LYS A 9 9.71 -25.20 5.28
N GLY A 10 10.55 -25.09 4.25
CA GLY A 10 10.60 -26.00 3.11
C GLY A 10 9.59 -25.72 1.99
N GLN A 11 8.81 -24.64 2.07
CA GLN A 11 7.84 -24.24 1.04
C GLN A 11 8.52 -23.57 -0.15
N LEU A 12 8.04 -23.86 -1.36
CA LEU A 12 8.51 -23.24 -2.60
C LEU A 12 7.92 -21.84 -2.77
N LEU A 13 8.73 -20.82 -2.54
CA LEU A 13 8.39 -19.42 -2.78
C LEU A 13 8.79 -18.99 -4.19
N GLN A 14 7.85 -18.46 -4.97
CA GLN A 14 8.17 -17.83 -6.24
C GLN A 14 8.91 -16.51 -6.03
N THR A 15 10.12 -16.39 -6.57
CA THR A 15 10.96 -15.19 -6.45
C THR A 15 10.52 -14.06 -7.39
N ASN A 16 9.82 -14.40 -8.48
CA ASN A 16 9.33 -13.47 -9.48
C ASN A 16 7.82 -13.15 -9.34
N LYS A 17 7.28 -13.30 -8.13
CA LYS A 17 5.85 -13.12 -7.89
C LYS A 17 5.45 -11.66 -8.10
N LYS A 18 4.62 -11.40 -9.11
CA LYS A 18 4.10 -10.07 -9.44
C LYS A 18 2.85 -9.74 -8.65
N TRP A 19 2.55 -8.46 -8.50
CA TRP A 19 1.28 -7.98 -7.95
C TRP A 19 0.05 -8.63 -8.62
N SER A 20 0.09 -8.82 -9.94
CA SER A 20 -0.99 -9.47 -10.71
C SER A 20 -1.23 -10.93 -10.35
N HIS A 21 -0.24 -11.62 -9.76
CA HIS A 21 -0.38 -13.01 -9.31
C HIS A 21 -1.07 -13.13 -7.94
N LEU A 22 -1.32 -12.01 -7.24
CA LEU A 22 -2.10 -12.02 -6.01
C LEU A 22 -3.59 -12.23 -6.30
N LYS A 23 -4.26 -12.97 -5.42
CA LYS A 23 -5.73 -13.11 -5.47
C LYS A 23 -6.35 -11.72 -5.36
N GLN A 24 -7.49 -11.50 -6.02
CA GLN A 24 -8.19 -10.21 -6.00
C GLN A 24 -8.42 -9.70 -4.57
N LYS A 25 -8.96 -10.54 -3.69
CA LYS A 25 -9.18 -10.22 -2.26
C LYS A 25 -7.89 -9.81 -1.52
N GLN A 26 -6.75 -10.40 -1.87
CA GLN A 26 -5.45 -10.02 -1.29
C GLN A 26 -5.03 -8.63 -1.78
N ARG A 27 -5.15 -8.35 -3.08
CA ARG A 27 -4.84 -7.04 -3.66
C ARG A 27 -5.72 -5.94 -3.06
N GLU A 28 -7.02 -6.20 -2.92
CA GLU A 28 -7.96 -5.27 -2.31
C GLU A 28 -7.62 -5.00 -0.84
N THR A 29 -7.32 -6.06 -0.07
CA THR A 29 -6.88 -5.93 1.33
C THR A 29 -5.63 -5.05 1.43
N ILE A 30 -4.58 -5.35 0.66
CA ILE A 30 -3.32 -4.60 0.71
C ILE A 30 -3.54 -3.15 0.26
N SER A 31 -4.32 -2.94 -0.80
CA SER A 31 -4.67 -1.61 -1.28
C SER A 31 -5.41 -0.80 -0.21
N ASN A 32 -6.32 -1.43 0.54
CA ASN A 32 -7.06 -0.75 1.61
C ASN A 32 -6.12 -0.34 2.75
N TRP A 33 -5.25 -1.24 3.20
CA TRP A 33 -4.27 -0.92 4.25
C TRP A 33 -3.32 0.22 3.85
N LEU A 34 -2.80 0.20 2.62
CA LEU A 34 -1.94 1.27 2.12
C LEU A 34 -2.69 2.61 2.07
N ARG A 35 -3.93 2.59 1.57
CA ARG A 35 -4.76 3.79 1.45
C ARG A 35 -5.11 4.37 2.81
N GLU A 36 -5.54 3.53 3.76
CA GLU A 36 -5.91 3.95 5.11
C GLU A 36 -4.71 4.57 5.84
N ALA A 37 -3.57 3.86 5.87
CA ALA A 37 -2.35 4.36 6.51
C ALA A 37 -1.85 5.66 5.86
N TYR A 38 -1.96 5.77 4.53
CA TYR A 38 -1.65 7.01 3.83
C TYR A 38 -2.59 8.14 4.26
N ILE A 39 -3.90 7.96 4.15
CA ILE A 39 -4.92 8.97 4.49
C ILE A 39 -4.77 9.45 5.93
N GLU A 40 -4.55 8.55 6.88
CA GLU A 40 -4.34 8.88 8.29
C GLU A 40 -3.13 9.83 8.46
N LYS A 41 -2.01 9.53 7.81
CA LYS A 41 -0.81 10.39 7.86
C LYS A 41 -1.03 11.76 7.23
N ILE A 42 -1.71 11.84 6.07
CA ILE A 42 -2.00 13.14 5.42
C ILE A 42 -2.98 13.96 6.27
N LYS A 43 -3.99 13.35 6.89
CA LYS A 43 -4.94 14.06 7.77
C LYS A 43 -4.24 14.73 8.95
N VAL A 44 -3.27 14.04 9.57
CA VAL A 44 -2.49 14.57 10.70
C VAL A 44 -1.59 15.72 10.25
N HIS A 45 -0.91 15.58 9.10
CA HIS A 45 0.08 16.57 8.68
C HIS A 45 -0.49 17.70 7.81
N LYS A 46 -1.68 17.53 7.22
CA LYS A 46 -2.32 18.42 6.24
C LYS A 46 -1.40 18.83 5.07
N ARG A 47 -0.47 17.96 4.68
CA ARG A 47 0.49 18.17 3.59
C ARG A 47 0.89 16.86 2.94
N ARG A 48 1.54 16.93 1.77
CA ARG A 48 2.22 15.76 1.18
C ARG A 48 3.25 15.17 2.14
N LEU A 49 3.32 13.85 2.15
CA LEU A 49 4.24 13.09 2.98
C LEU A 49 5.68 13.19 2.45
N LYS A 50 6.63 13.14 3.38
CA LYS A 50 8.08 13.04 3.11
C LYS A 50 8.46 11.59 2.78
N PRO A 51 9.60 11.35 2.11
CA PRO A 51 10.06 9.99 1.78
C PRO A 51 10.07 9.03 2.99
N ARG A 52 10.58 9.48 4.15
CA ARG A 52 10.58 8.68 5.39
C ARG A 52 9.18 8.28 5.88
N GLU A 53 8.19 9.14 5.67
CA GLU A 53 6.81 8.87 6.07
C GLU A 53 6.17 7.82 5.14
N HIS A 54 6.56 7.81 3.86
CA HIS A 54 6.16 6.78 2.91
C HIS A 54 6.79 5.42 3.25
N GLU A 55 8.07 5.39 3.62
CA GLU A 55 8.77 4.18 4.08
C GLU A 55 8.07 3.57 5.29
N ALA A 56 7.74 4.38 6.30
CA ALA A 56 7.03 3.90 7.49
C ALA A 56 5.65 3.28 7.16
N ILE A 57 4.92 3.83 6.18
CA ILE A 57 3.66 3.25 5.71
C ILE A 57 3.92 1.89 5.06
N LEU A 58 4.93 1.80 4.19
CA LEU A 58 5.28 0.57 3.50
C LEU A 58 5.71 -0.52 4.49
N GLU A 59 6.56 -0.19 5.46
CA GLU A 59 7.01 -1.13 6.51
C GLU A 59 5.82 -1.67 7.33
N SER A 60 4.93 -0.78 7.77
CA SER A 60 3.73 -1.17 8.52
C SER A 60 2.83 -2.12 7.73
N VAL A 61 2.61 -1.84 6.45
CA VAL A 61 1.77 -2.70 5.60
C VAL A 61 2.49 -4.00 5.24
N MET A 62 3.80 -3.97 5.02
CA MET A 62 4.60 -5.17 4.77
C MET A 62 4.55 -6.14 5.95
N SER A 63 4.60 -5.64 7.18
CA SER A 63 4.39 -6.48 8.37
C SER A 63 3.04 -7.20 8.33
N LYS A 64 1.95 -6.46 8.05
CA LYS A 64 0.59 -7.05 7.94
C LYS A 64 0.47 -8.08 6.80
N ILE A 65 1.22 -7.89 5.72
CA ILE A 65 1.28 -8.83 4.59
C ILE A 65 1.94 -10.14 5.03
N TYR A 66 3.06 -10.06 5.76
CA TYR A 66 3.75 -11.23 6.30
C TYR A 66 2.92 -11.95 7.35
N ASP A 67 2.22 -11.22 8.23
CA ASP A 67 1.32 -11.80 9.24
C ASP A 67 0.15 -12.58 8.60
N ARG A 68 -0.27 -12.20 7.39
CA ARG A 68 -1.27 -12.94 6.61
C ARG A 68 -0.69 -14.05 5.73
N GLU A 69 0.60 -14.35 5.90
CA GLU A 69 1.33 -15.34 5.11
C GLU A 69 1.23 -15.11 3.59
N ILE A 70 1.11 -13.83 3.18
CA ILE A 70 1.05 -13.45 1.77
C ILE A 70 2.47 -13.17 1.29
N TRP A 71 3.07 -14.14 0.59
CA TRP A 71 4.35 -13.89 -0.07
C TRP A 71 4.18 -12.94 -1.28
N ILE A 72 4.87 -11.80 -1.25
CA ILE A 72 5.07 -10.87 -2.39
C ILE A 72 6.38 -10.09 -2.18
N PRO A 73 7.18 -9.83 -3.24
CA PRO A 73 8.36 -8.99 -3.12
C PRO A 73 8.02 -7.54 -2.73
N ASN A 74 8.82 -6.94 -1.85
CA ASN A 74 8.58 -5.58 -1.34
C ASN A 74 8.50 -4.54 -2.46
N TYR A 75 9.36 -4.68 -3.49
CA TYR A 75 9.41 -3.77 -4.62
C TYR A 75 8.08 -3.74 -5.43
N GLU A 76 7.31 -4.83 -5.45
CA GLU A 76 6.00 -4.87 -6.13
C GLU A 76 4.97 -4.04 -5.36
N VAL A 77 4.99 -4.13 -4.04
CA VAL A 77 4.10 -3.34 -3.15
C VAL A 77 4.46 -1.87 -3.21
N GLU A 78 5.76 -1.56 -3.16
CA GLU A 78 6.27 -0.19 -3.30
C GLU A 78 5.91 0.42 -4.65
N LYS A 79 6.09 -0.32 -5.75
CA LYS A 79 5.70 0.13 -7.09
C LYS A 79 4.21 0.45 -7.15
N TYR A 80 3.36 -0.48 -6.71
CA TYR A 80 1.91 -0.26 -6.65
C TYR A 80 1.56 0.98 -5.82
N TYR A 81 2.18 1.13 -4.66
CA TYR A 81 1.96 2.27 -3.78
C TYR A 81 2.30 3.60 -4.46
N LYS A 82 3.47 3.73 -5.07
CA LYS A 82 3.90 4.94 -5.78
C LYS A 82 2.92 5.35 -6.89
N GLU A 83 2.41 4.38 -7.64
CA GLU A 83 1.39 4.62 -8.67
C GLU A 83 0.06 5.13 -8.09
N LYS A 84 -0.28 4.77 -6.84
CA LYS A 84 -1.55 5.15 -6.19
C LYS A 84 -1.49 6.42 -5.35
N VAL A 85 -0.34 6.77 -4.78
CA VAL A 85 -0.18 7.93 -3.87
C VAL A 85 -0.77 9.21 -4.48
N ASN A 86 -0.43 9.54 -5.73
CA ASN A 86 -0.95 10.75 -6.38
C ASN A 86 -2.46 10.72 -6.55
N LYS A 87 -3.02 9.56 -6.92
CA LYS A 87 -4.47 9.38 -7.06
C LYS A 87 -5.20 9.55 -5.73
N TRP A 88 -4.64 9.00 -4.65
CA TRP A 88 -5.22 9.13 -3.31
C TRP A 88 -5.14 10.57 -2.79
N TYR A 89 -4.01 11.24 -3.00
CA TYR A 89 -3.84 12.63 -2.62
C TYR A 89 -4.85 13.54 -3.31
N ASN A 90 -4.92 13.49 -4.65
CA ASN A 90 -5.85 14.34 -5.40
C ASN A 90 -7.31 14.08 -5.00
N ARG A 91 -7.67 12.81 -4.79
CA ARG A 91 -9.02 12.46 -4.32
C ARG A 91 -9.29 12.98 -2.91
N HIS A 92 -8.31 13.00 -2.02
CA HIS A 92 -8.44 13.55 -0.68
C HIS A 92 -8.71 15.06 -0.73
N VAL A 93 -7.86 15.79 -1.45
CA VAL A 93 -8.00 17.25 -1.62
C VAL A 93 -9.37 17.61 -2.21
N SER A 94 -9.79 16.95 -3.29
CA SER A 94 -11.10 17.21 -3.89
C SER A 94 -12.30 16.82 -3.01
N LEU A 95 -12.12 15.96 -2.01
CA LEU A 95 -13.17 15.64 -1.04
C LEU A 95 -13.21 16.68 0.08
N GLU A 96 -12.05 17.11 0.59
CA GLU A 96 -11.97 18.21 1.56
C GLU A 96 -12.58 19.50 0.98
N GLU A 97 -12.23 19.87 -0.25
CA GLU A 97 -12.78 21.05 -0.94
C GLU A 97 -14.32 21.00 -1.15
N LYS A 98 -14.92 19.82 -1.13
CA LYS A 98 -16.38 19.65 -1.23
C LYS A 98 -17.06 19.77 0.12
N ASN A 99 -16.49 19.11 1.13
CA ASN A 99 -17.01 19.18 2.49
C ASN A 99 -16.98 20.63 3.03
N ASP A 100 -15.89 21.37 2.77
CA ASP A 100 -15.78 22.78 3.19
C ASP A 100 -16.84 23.71 2.55
N LYS A 101 -17.42 23.32 1.40
CA LYS A 101 -18.49 24.06 0.72
C LYS A 101 -19.88 23.71 1.24
N GLU A 102 -20.07 22.49 1.73
CA GLU A 102 -21.34 22.03 2.30
C GLU A 102 -21.52 22.56 3.74
N ASP A 103 -20.43 22.73 4.51
CA ASP A 103 -20.45 23.31 5.87
C ASP A 103 -20.68 24.84 5.89
N GLN A 104 -20.73 25.52 4.73
CA GLN A 104 -20.95 26.97 4.61
C GLN A 104 -22.37 27.35 4.13
N ILE A 105 -23.30 26.38 4.02
CA ILE A 105 -24.70 26.58 3.58
C ILE A 105 -25.67 26.44 4.75
#